data_AF-A0AAV0Q7A8-F1
#
_entry.id   AF-A0AAV0Q7A8-F1
#
_cell.length_a   1.000
_cell.length_b   1.000
_cell.length_c   1.000
_cell.angle_alpha   90.00
_cell.angle_beta   90.00
_cell.angle_gamma   90.00
#
_symmetry.space_group_name_H-M   'P 1'
#
loop_
_entity.id
_entity.type
_entity.pdbx_description
1 polymer ?
#
loop_
_entity_poly.entity_id
_entity_poly.type
_entity_poly.pdbx_seq_one_letter_code
_entity_poly.pdbx_strand_id
1 'polypeptide(L)'
;MEARKVFDRIPRPNVVACSALLSGYARKGCVEETKELLGEAVEMGLELNSVSWNGMIAGFNHSRHFKDSILMFRDMHSEGFKPDGTSISSVLPAGALKRFKQFKRQGLNLNVVSWTSMIASCSQNGKDMEALELFREMQMEGLKPNSVTIPCLLPACGNIAALMHGKAVHCFSLKNWVSNDVYVGTALIDMYANCGRIQLSRRCFDSMPRRNLVSWNALLGGYAMHGKTKEALEVFNLMQKSGQEPDFISFTSVLSACSQGGLTEEGKFYFDSMSKDYGIEPRLEHYSCMVSLLGRAGRIVEAYTMVKQMPMEPDGCIWGPLLSSCRVHHNLAIGEIAARKLFELEPNNPGNYVLLSNIYASKSMWVEVNSVREMMKSKGLRKNPGCSWIEIKNKVHMLLAGDNLHPQMPEITKKLGELRVEMQKSGYLPHTDFVLQDVEEQDKEEMLCDHSEKLAVALGLLNTSRGFPLQVIKNLRICGDCHAVIKFISEFEDREIFVRDTNRFHHFKDGACSCGDLW
;
A
#
# COMPACT_ATOMS: atom_id res chain seq x y z
N MET A 1 28.19 -25.07 19.10
CA MET A 1 28.91 -26.00 19.98
C MET A 1 29.49 -27.20 19.23
N GLU A 2 28.75 -27.94 18.40
CA GLU A 2 29.30 -29.08 17.65
C GLU A 2 30.27 -28.68 16.53
N ALA A 3 29.94 -27.66 15.73
CA ALA A 3 30.81 -27.20 14.63
C ALA A 3 32.18 -26.67 15.10
N ARG A 4 32.25 -26.06 16.29
CA ARG A 4 33.51 -25.57 16.89
C ARG A 4 34.40 -26.73 17.34
N LYS A 5 33.83 -27.74 18.01
CA LYS A 5 34.55 -28.96 18.40
C LYS A 5 35.13 -29.70 17.19
N VAL A 6 34.46 -29.64 16.04
CA VAL A 6 34.98 -30.20 14.78
C VAL A 6 36.13 -29.35 14.25
N PHE A 7 35.99 -28.02 14.26
CA PHE A 7 37.03 -27.09 13.82
C PHE A 7 38.32 -27.21 14.65
N ASP A 8 38.21 -27.28 15.98
CA ASP A 8 39.35 -27.40 16.90
C ASP A 8 40.13 -28.72 16.74
N ARG A 9 39.51 -29.76 16.14
CA ARG A 9 40.15 -31.05 15.85
C ARG A 9 40.88 -31.08 14.51
N ILE A 10 40.77 -30.02 13.70
CA ILE A 10 41.46 -29.94 12.41
C ILE A 10 42.93 -29.60 12.67
N PRO A 11 43.90 -30.47 12.32
CA PRO A 11 45.32 -30.24 12.63
C PRO A 11 45.91 -28.99 11.96
N ARG A 12 45.32 -28.57 10.83
CA ARG A 12 45.63 -27.34 10.09
C ARG A 12 44.32 -26.77 9.51
N PRO A 13 43.60 -25.92 10.25
CA PRO A 13 42.40 -25.27 9.73
C PRO A 13 42.74 -24.43 8.50
N ASN A 14 41.86 -24.39 7.52
CA ASN A 14 42.01 -23.55 6.33
C ASN A 14 40.96 -22.43 6.32
N VAL A 15 41.18 -21.44 5.44
CA VAL A 15 40.27 -20.27 5.32
C VAL A 15 38.82 -20.69 5.04
N VAL A 16 38.59 -21.79 4.33
CA VAL A 16 37.23 -22.27 4.00
C VAL A 16 36.49 -22.76 5.26
N ALA A 17 37.14 -23.59 6.07
CA ALA A 17 36.57 -24.08 7.33
C ALA A 17 36.31 -22.93 8.32
N CYS A 18 37.22 -21.96 8.39
CA CYS A 18 37.08 -20.78 9.23
C CYS A 18 35.92 -19.89 8.75
N SER A 19 35.84 -19.62 7.44
CA SER A 19 34.76 -18.83 6.82
C SER A 19 33.38 -19.43 7.06
N ALA A 20 33.26 -20.76 6.96
CA ALA A 20 32.00 -21.47 7.21
C ALA A 20 31.56 -21.34 8.68
N LEU A 21 32.52 -21.43 9.62
CA LEU A 21 32.25 -21.29 11.05
C LEU A 21 31.90 -19.84 11.43
N LEU A 22 32.63 -18.86 10.90
CA LEU A 22 32.34 -17.43 11.05
C LEU A 22 30.93 -17.08 10.54
N SER A 23 30.57 -17.53 9.33
CA SER A 23 29.22 -17.34 8.78
C SER A 23 28.14 -18.05 9.61
N GLY A 24 28.45 -19.24 10.12
CA GLY A 24 27.56 -20.03 10.98
C GLY A 24 27.26 -19.34 12.31
N TYR A 25 28.27 -18.75 12.96
CA TYR A 25 28.08 -17.95 14.18
C TYR A 25 27.33 -16.65 13.92
N ALA A 26 27.68 -15.92 12.87
CA ALA A 26 26.98 -14.70 12.49
C ALA A 26 25.49 -14.94 12.21
N ARG A 27 25.17 -16.05 11.51
CA ARG A 27 23.77 -16.45 11.23
C ARG A 27 22.98 -16.82 12.49
N LYS A 28 23.65 -17.25 13.55
CA LYS A 28 23.03 -17.52 14.86
C LYS A 28 22.97 -16.29 15.77
N GLY A 29 23.57 -15.17 15.37
CA GLY A 29 23.66 -13.95 16.18
C GLY A 29 24.72 -14.01 17.29
N CYS A 30 25.66 -14.94 17.21
CA CYS A 30 26.75 -15.11 18.19
C CYS A 30 27.87 -14.09 17.93
N VAL A 31 27.67 -12.84 18.35
CA VAL A 31 28.56 -11.71 18.01
C VAL A 31 29.95 -11.88 18.62
N GLU A 32 30.04 -12.24 19.89
CA GLU A 32 31.32 -12.36 20.61
C GLU A 32 32.14 -13.54 20.06
N GLU A 33 31.50 -14.67 19.83
CA GLU A 33 32.16 -15.86 19.27
C GLU A 33 32.60 -15.65 17.82
N THR A 34 31.90 -14.83 17.04
CA THR A 34 32.36 -14.42 15.71
C THR A 34 33.61 -13.52 15.79
N LYS A 35 33.67 -12.57 16.72
CA LYS A 35 34.83 -11.68 16.88
C LYS A 35 36.06 -12.42 17.42
N GLU A 36 35.86 -13.31 18.38
CA GLU A 36 36.92 -14.15 18.95
C GLU A 36 37.54 -15.03 17.85
N LEU A 37 36.70 -15.72 17.07
CA LEU A 37 37.17 -16.54 15.95
C LEU A 37 37.83 -15.71 14.84
N LEU A 38 37.42 -14.45 14.65
CA LEU A 38 38.07 -13.53 13.72
C LEU A 38 39.49 -13.19 14.18
N GLY A 39 39.67 -12.93 15.48
CA GLY A 39 40.98 -12.71 16.10
C GLY A 39 41.88 -13.94 15.99
N GLU A 40 41.35 -15.12 16.33
CA GLU A 40 42.05 -16.40 16.19
C GLU A 40 42.51 -16.66 14.74
N ALA A 41 41.68 -16.33 13.75
CA ALA A 41 42.04 -16.51 12.34
C ALA A 41 43.26 -15.67 11.94
N VAL A 42 43.37 -14.44 12.47
CA VAL A 42 44.52 -13.56 12.24
C VAL A 42 45.77 -14.12 12.93
N GLU A 43 45.65 -14.60 14.17
CA GLU A 43 46.76 -15.22 14.91
C GLU A 43 47.27 -16.50 14.25
N MET A 44 46.38 -17.27 13.62
CA MET A 44 46.71 -18.47 12.85
C MET A 44 47.31 -18.16 11.46
N GLY A 45 47.44 -16.89 11.08
CA GLY A 45 47.94 -16.48 9.76
C GLY A 45 47.01 -16.86 8.62
N LEU A 46 45.71 -17.02 8.87
CA LEU A 46 44.73 -17.31 7.84
C LEU A 46 44.32 -16.02 7.12
N GLU A 47 44.65 -15.92 5.85
CA GLU A 47 44.21 -14.82 5.00
C GLU A 47 42.71 -14.97 4.69
N LEU A 48 41.87 -14.26 5.43
CA LEU A 48 40.44 -14.16 5.14
C LEU A 48 40.25 -13.51 3.77
N ASN A 49 39.21 -13.94 3.06
CA ASN A 49 38.89 -13.42 1.73
C ASN A 49 37.50 -12.80 1.70
N SER A 50 37.10 -12.27 0.54
CA SER A 50 35.78 -11.65 0.37
C SER A 50 34.62 -12.59 0.74
N VAL A 51 34.76 -13.90 0.55
CA VAL A 51 33.73 -14.89 0.91
C VAL A 51 33.55 -14.98 2.43
N SER A 52 34.65 -14.94 3.20
CA SER A 52 34.62 -14.92 4.66
C SER A 52 33.83 -13.72 5.19
N TRP A 53 34.17 -12.53 4.70
CA TRP A 53 33.51 -11.28 5.07
C TRP A 53 32.04 -11.25 4.64
N ASN A 54 31.75 -11.63 3.39
CA ASN A 54 30.38 -11.74 2.89
C ASN A 54 29.52 -12.69 3.73
N GLY A 55 30.09 -13.84 4.12
CA GLY A 55 29.43 -14.84 4.95
C GLY A 55 29.05 -14.31 6.34
N MET A 56 29.90 -13.48 6.96
CA MET A 56 29.62 -12.83 8.24
C MET A 56 28.58 -11.72 8.11
N ILE A 57 28.75 -10.84 7.12
CA ILE A 57 27.85 -9.71 6.87
C ILE A 57 26.42 -10.21 6.61
N ALA A 58 26.27 -11.23 5.75
CA ALA A 58 24.98 -11.86 5.45
C ALA A 58 24.41 -12.62 6.64
N GLY A 59 25.26 -13.30 7.42
CA GLY A 59 24.87 -14.00 8.64
C GLY A 59 24.25 -13.07 9.68
N PHE A 60 24.91 -11.96 10.01
CA PHE A 60 24.39 -10.99 10.97
C PHE A 60 23.14 -10.28 10.49
N ASN A 61 23.01 -10.04 9.19
CA ASN A 61 21.77 -9.49 8.63
C ASN A 61 20.60 -10.49 8.78
N HIS A 62 20.84 -11.78 8.52
CA HIS A 62 19.83 -12.83 8.72
C HIS A 62 19.37 -12.95 10.18
N SER A 63 20.29 -12.83 11.13
CA SER A 63 19.98 -12.84 12.57
C SER A 63 19.48 -11.49 13.11
N ARG A 64 19.19 -10.50 12.23
CA ARG A 64 18.72 -9.14 12.59
C ARG A 64 19.70 -8.30 13.43
N HIS A 65 20.98 -8.69 13.48
CA HIS A 65 22.06 -7.96 14.13
C HIS A 65 22.67 -6.92 13.18
N PHE A 66 21.87 -5.93 12.81
CA PHE A 66 22.21 -4.99 11.74
C PHE A 66 23.45 -4.14 12.04
N LYS A 67 23.68 -3.77 13.31
CA LYS A 67 24.85 -3.00 13.72
C LYS A 67 26.15 -3.76 13.46
N ASP A 68 26.18 -5.05 13.82
CA ASP A 68 27.35 -5.91 13.66
C ASP A 68 27.60 -6.24 12.18
N SER A 69 26.54 -6.44 11.38
CA SER A 69 26.64 -6.57 9.91
C SER A 69 27.34 -5.35 9.27
N ILE A 70 27.03 -4.13 9.74
CA ILE A 70 27.67 -2.89 9.26
C ILE A 70 29.13 -2.80 9.73
N LEU A 71 29.42 -3.20 10.98
CA LEU A 71 30.78 -3.21 11.50
C LEU A 71 31.65 -4.16 10.68
N MET A 72 31.20 -5.39 10.42
CA MET A 72 31.93 -6.35 9.58
C MET A 72 32.16 -5.82 8.16
N PHE A 73 31.21 -5.09 7.58
CA PHE A 73 31.38 -4.45 6.28
C PHE A 73 32.41 -3.31 6.29
N ARG A 74 32.44 -2.52 7.37
CA ARG A 74 33.44 -1.46 7.55
C ARG A 74 34.84 -2.07 7.74
N ASP A 75 34.93 -3.12 8.54
CA ASP A 75 36.19 -3.78 8.86
C ASP A 75 36.75 -4.50 7.62
N MET A 76 35.88 -5.13 6.80
CA MET A 76 36.25 -5.63 5.46
C MET A 76 36.90 -4.53 4.61
N HIS A 77 36.38 -3.30 4.65
CA HIS A 77 36.91 -2.19 3.87
C HIS A 77 38.25 -1.66 4.42
N SER A 78 38.42 -1.61 5.75
CA SER A 78 39.70 -1.20 6.36
C SER A 78 40.82 -2.19 6.11
N GLU A 79 40.50 -3.48 5.97
CA GLU A 79 41.44 -4.54 5.57
C GLU A 79 41.78 -4.53 4.06
N GLY A 80 41.34 -3.49 3.32
CA GLY A 80 41.68 -3.31 1.91
C GLY A 80 40.83 -4.11 0.92
N PHE A 81 39.83 -4.87 1.39
CA PHE A 81 38.90 -5.55 0.50
C PHE A 81 37.91 -4.54 -0.09
N LYS A 82 37.73 -4.61 -1.41
CA LYS A 82 36.66 -3.87 -2.10
C LYS A 82 35.34 -4.60 -1.87
N PRO A 83 34.32 -3.96 -1.26
CA PRO A 83 33.01 -4.57 -1.13
C PRO A 83 32.46 -4.94 -2.50
N ASP A 84 32.00 -6.19 -2.63
CA ASP A 84 31.30 -6.62 -3.83
C ASP A 84 29.79 -6.40 -3.66
N GLY A 85 29.02 -6.63 -4.72
CA GLY A 85 27.58 -6.42 -4.68
C GLY A 85 26.86 -7.31 -3.66
N THR A 86 27.45 -8.42 -3.22
CA THR A 86 26.90 -9.32 -2.19
C THR A 86 27.10 -8.73 -0.79
N SER A 87 28.30 -8.19 -0.51
CA SER A 87 28.58 -7.47 0.74
C SER A 87 27.66 -6.27 0.88
N ILE A 88 27.50 -5.50 -0.20
CA ILE A 88 26.68 -4.29 -0.21
C ILE A 88 25.20 -4.63 -0.01
N SER A 89 24.67 -5.58 -0.78
CA SER A 89 23.26 -5.98 -0.67
C SER A 89 22.87 -6.46 0.73
N SER A 90 23.81 -7.04 1.47
CA SER A 90 23.56 -7.58 2.80
C SER A 90 23.47 -6.50 3.89
N VAL A 91 24.06 -5.32 3.68
CA VAL A 91 24.07 -4.20 4.66
C VAL A 91 23.01 -3.15 4.35
N LEU A 92 22.55 -3.08 3.10
CA LEU A 92 21.52 -2.15 2.66
C LEU A 92 20.21 -2.19 3.48
N PRO A 93 19.71 -3.30 4.06
CA PRO A 93 18.43 -3.28 4.79
C PRO A 93 18.32 -2.27 5.95
N ALA A 94 19.43 -1.82 6.55
CA ALA A 94 19.43 -0.82 7.63
C ALA A 94 19.68 0.59 7.09
N GLY A 95 18.72 1.52 7.22
CA GLY A 95 18.89 2.92 6.77
C GLY A 95 19.16 3.06 5.26
N ALA A 96 18.59 2.13 4.50
CA ALA A 96 18.96 1.71 3.16
C ALA A 96 19.27 2.82 2.15
N LEU A 97 18.35 3.78 2.00
CA LEU A 97 18.42 4.75 0.91
C LEU A 97 19.56 5.75 1.07
N LYS A 98 19.81 6.23 2.30
CA LYS A 98 20.90 7.17 2.57
C LYS A 98 22.26 6.52 2.35
N ARG A 99 22.40 5.25 2.78
CA ARG A 99 23.63 4.47 2.62
C ARG A 99 23.86 4.05 1.18
N PHE A 100 22.81 3.65 0.46
CA PHE A 100 22.87 3.38 -0.96
C PHE A 100 23.40 4.58 -1.76
N LYS A 101 22.86 5.78 -1.50
CA LYS A 101 23.33 7.03 -2.11
C LYS A 101 24.78 7.34 -1.73
N GLN A 102 25.21 7.02 -0.51
CA GLN A 102 26.61 7.17 -0.08
C GLN A 102 27.55 6.21 -0.85
N PHE A 103 27.21 4.93 -0.95
CA PHE A 103 28.00 3.94 -1.71
C PHE A 103 28.11 4.33 -3.18
N LYS A 104 27.04 4.85 -3.79
CA LYS A 104 27.07 5.38 -5.15
C LYS A 104 28.05 6.55 -5.28
N ARG A 105 28.05 7.50 -4.34
CA ARG A 105 29.00 8.64 -4.32
C ARG A 105 30.45 8.21 -4.13
N GLN A 106 30.69 7.08 -3.46
CA GLN A 106 32.03 6.49 -3.28
C GLN A 106 32.51 5.69 -4.50
N GLY A 107 31.73 5.64 -5.60
CA GLY A 107 32.10 4.94 -6.82
C GLY A 107 32.07 3.42 -6.70
N LEU A 108 31.35 2.88 -5.71
CA LEU A 108 31.21 1.43 -5.55
C LEU A 108 30.30 0.85 -6.64
N ASN A 109 30.72 -0.26 -7.24
CA ASN A 109 29.97 -0.93 -8.29
C ASN A 109 28.81 -1.74 -7.68
N LEU A 110 27.58 -1.25 -7.86
CA LEU A 110 26.37 -1.84 -7.32
C LEU A 110 25.79 -2.82 -8.34
N ASN A 111 25.43 -4.03 -7.90
CA ASN A 111 24.84 -5.05 -8.77
C ASN A 111 23.29 -5.02 -8.75
N VAL A 112 22.69 -5.82 -9.63
CA VAL A 112 21.22 -5.96 -9.75
C VAL A 112 20.53 -6.25 -8.40
N VAL A 113 21.17 -7.02 -7.51
CA VAL A 113 20.60 -7.40 -6.20
C VAL A 113 20.50 -6.18 -5.26
N SER A 114 21.56 -5.37 -5.20
CA SER A 114 21.58 -4.13 -4.41
C SER A 114 20.50 -3.14 -4.86
N TRP A 115 20.37 -2.93 -6.18
CA TRP A 115 19.32 -2.07 -6.75
C TRP A 115 17.91 -2.62 -6.48
N THR A 116 17.71 -3.92 -6.69
CA THR A 116 16.41 -4.59 -6.45
C THR A 116 15.98 -4.47 -5.00
N SER A 117 16.90 -4.66 -4.06
CA SER A 117 16.62 -4.53 -2.62
C SER A 117 16.19 -3.11 -2.26
N MET A 118 16.82 -2.11 -2.87
CA MET A 118 16.46 -0.71 -2.66
C MET A 118 15.10 -0.34 -3.23
N ILE A 119 14.80 -0.80 -4.45
CA ILE A 119 13.50 -0.59 -5.10
C ILE A 119 12.40 -1.23 -4.26
N ALA A 120 12.59 -2.49 -3.83
CA ALA A 120 11.65 -3.20 -2.98
C ALA A 120 11.42 -2.46 -1.65
N SER A 121 12.50 -2.02 -1.00
CA SER A 121 12.41 -1.27 0.26
C SER A 121 11.67 0.06 0.10
N CYS A 122 11.91 0.81 -0.99
CA CYS A 122 11.19 2.04 -1.26
C CYS A 122 9.69 1.77 -1.48
N SER A 123 9.35 0.82 -2.35
CA SER A 123 7.96 0.48 -2.64
C SER A 123 7.19 -0.01 -1.39
N GLN A 124 7.80 -0.88 -0.57
CA GLN A 124 7.18 -1.37 0.67
C GLN A 124 6.94 -0.28 1.73
N ASN A 125 7.71 0.81 1.68
CA ASN A 125 7.58 1.94 2.62
C ASN A 125 6.79 3.12 2.03
N GLY A 126 6.05 2.91 0.92
CA GLY A 126 5.24 3.95 0.27
C GLY A 126 6.06 5.08 -0.39
N LYS A 127 7.36 4.84 -0.63
CA LYS A 127 8.26 5.75 -1.36
C LYS A 127 8.27 5.40 -2.85
N ASP A 128 7.07 5.40 -3.42
CA ASP A 128 6.82 4.84 -4.76
C ASP A 128 7.50 5.64 -5.88
N MET A 129 7.58 6.97 -5.73
CA MET A 129 8.32 7.84 -6.66
C MET A 129 9.81 7.53 -6.64
N GLU A 130 10.39 7.38 -5.45
CA GLU A 130 11.81 7.04 -5.29
C GLU A 130 12.11 5.63 -5.83
N ALA A 131 11.17 4.68 -5.71
CA ALA A 131 11.32 3.35 -6.32
C ALA A 131 11.45 3.43 -7.85
N LEU A 132 10.63 4.27 -8.50
CA LEU A 132 10.71 4.52 -9.96
C LEU A 132 12.00 5.24 -10.36
N GLU A 133 12.44 6.22 -9.57
CA GLU A 133 13.71 6.91 -9.80
C GLU A 133 14.90 5.95 -9.71
N LEU A 134 14.94 5.11 -8.66
CA LEU A 134 16.00 4.11 -8.49
C LEU A 134 16.00 3.08 -9.62
N PHE A 135 14.83 2.68 -10.11
CA PHE A 135 14.75 1.81 -11.29
C PHE A 135 15.30 2.47 -12.56
N ARG A 136 14.96 3.75 -12.78
CA ARG A 136 15.51 4.50 -13.91
C ARG A 136 17.02 4.64 -13.80
N GLU A 137 17.53 4.95 -12.60
CA GLU A 137 18.97 5.01 -12.35
C GLU A 137 19.66 3.67 -12.60
N MET A 138 19.10 2.55 -12.11
CA MET A 138 19.61 1.21 -12.38
C MET A 138 19.80 0.95 -13.89
N GLN A 139 18.82 1.37 -14.71
CA GLN A 139 18.90 1.22 -16.16
C GLN A 139 19.95 2.14 -16.80
N MET A 140 20.13 3.36 -16.29
CA MET A 140 21.16 4.30 -16.77
C MET A 140 22.58 3.81 -16.45
N GLU A 141 22.75 3.05 -15.36
CA GLU A 141 24.00 2.36 -15.02
C GLU A 141 24.23 1.08 -15.87
N GLY A 142 23.36 0.81 -16.85
CA GLY A 142 23.46 -0.33 -17.76
C GLY A 142 23.03 -1.67 -17.14
N LEU A 143 22.47 -1.68 -15.93
CA LEU A 143 22.02 -2.90 -15.26
C LEU A 143 20.63 -3.28 -15.72
N LYS A 144 20.49 -4.52 -16.18
CA LYS A 144 19.20 -5.06 -16.66
C LYS A 144 18.36 -5.56 -15.47
N PRO A 145 17.12 -5.07 -15.30
CA PRO A 145 16.16 -5.65 -14.36
C PRO A 145 15.89 -7.12 -14.68
N ASN A 146 15.69 -7.93 -13.65
CA ASN A 146 15.38 -9.37 -13.79
C ASN A 146 13.97 -9.70 -13.27
N SER A 147 13.63 -10.99 -13.24
CA SER A 147 12.33 -11.50 -12.76
C SER A 147 12.05 -11.23 -11.28
N VAL A 148 13.05 -10.81 -10.50
CA VAL A 148 12.89 -10.38 -9.10
C VAL A 148 12.73 -8.86 -9.01
N THR A 149 13.43 -8.09 -9.84
CA THR A 149 13.33 -6.62 -9.86
C THR A 149 11.94 -6.15 -10.26
N ILE A 150 11.33 -6.79 -11.27
CA ILE A 150 10.07 -6.35 -11.87
C ILE A 150 8.90 -6.42 -10.87
N PRO A 151 8.66 -7.54 -10.16
CA PRO A 151 7.62 -7.60 -9.13
C PRO A 151 7.82 -6.62 -7.98
N CYS A 152 9.05 -6.24 -7.66
CA CYS A 152 9.33 -5.24 -6.62
C CYS A 152 8.97 -3.80 -7.03
N LEU A 153 8.92 -3.50 -8.33
CA LEU A 153 8.64 -2.17 -8.86
C LEU A 153 7.15 -1.95 -9.16
N LEU A 154 6.49 -2.97 -9.71
CA LEU A 154 5.11 -2.85 -10.20
C LEU A 154 4.09 -2.36 -9.16
N PRO A 155 4.18 -2.70 -7.85
CA PRO A 155 3.34 -2.12 -6.81
C PRO A 155 3.47 -0.60 -6.72
N ALA A 156 4.69 -0.06 -6.85
CA ALA A 156 4.91 1.38 -6.86
C ALA A 156 4.16 2.05 -8.02
N CYS A 157 4.18 1.46 -9.23
CA CYS A 157 3.39 1.98 -10.34
C CYS A 157 1.88 2.02 -10.01
N GLY A 158 1.38 0.95 -9.39
CA GLY A 158 0.00 0.85 -8.94
C GLY A 158 -0.38 1.90 -7.90
N ASN A 159 0.51 2.24 -6.98
CA ASN A 159 0.24 3.11 -5.85
C ASN A 159 0.08 4.59 -6.20
N ILE A 160 0.76 5.06 -7.26
CA ILE A 160 0.78 6.47 -7.65
C ILE A 160 0.24 6.71 -9.07
N ALA A 161 -0.59 5.81 -9.56
CA ALA A 161 -1.26 5.90 -10.86
C ALA A 161 -0.30 5.93 -12.07
N ALA A 162 0.92 5.40 -11.94
CA ALA A 162 1.93 5.41 -13.01
C ALA A 162 1.69 4.31 -14.06
N LEU A 163 0.55 4.36 -14.73
CA LEU A 163 0.11 3.33 -15.68
C LEU A 163 1.06 3.21 -16.88
N MET A 164 1.56 4.32 -17.42
CA MET A 164 2.48 4.29 -18.55
C MET A 164 3.84 3.69 -18.17
N HIS A 165 4.33 3.98 -16.97
CA HIS A 165 5.52 3.35 -16.40
C HIS A 165 5.31 1.83 -16.23
N GLY A 166 4.17 1.42 -15.67
CA GLY A 166 3.77 0.02 -15.57
C GLY A 166 3.68 -0.69 -16.93
N LYS A 167 3.11 -0.03 -17.95
CA LYS A 167 3.09 -0.55 -19.34
C LYS A 167 4.49 -0.68 -19.94
N ALA A 168 5.38 0.27 -19.70
CA ALA A 168 6.76 0.20 -20.16
C ALA A 168 7.49 -1.01 -19.54
N VAL A 169 7.30 -1.24 -18.23
CA VAL A 169 7.84 -2.41 -17.52
C VAL A 169 7.23 -3.71 -18.05
N HIS A 170 5.93 -3.74 -18.36
CA HIS A 170 5.30 -4.90 -18.99
C HIS A 170 5.88 -5.18 -20.38
N CYS A 171 6.02 -4.17 -21.23
CA CYS A 171 6.67 -4.29 -22.54
C CYS A 171 8.11 -4.79 -22.43
N PHE A 172 8.87 -4.30 -21.45
CA PHE A 172 10.21 -4.81 -21.14
C PHE A 172 10.17 -6.29 -20.76
N SER A 173 9.19 -6.68 -19.93
CA SER A 173 9.02 -8.07 -19.47
C SER A 173 8.77 -9.03 -20.64
N LEU A 174 7.92 -8.61 -21.59
CA LEU A 174 7.62 -9.36 -22.81
C LEU A 174 8.87 -9.50 -23.71
N LYS A 175 9.58 -8.40 -23.96
CA LYS A 175 10.78 -8.40 -24.81
C LYS A 175 11.93 -9.25 -24.26
N ASN A 176 12.00 -9.41 -22.94
CA ASN A 176 13.05 -10.18 -22.26
C ASN A 176 12.55 -11.57 -21.81
N TRP A 177 11.36 -12.01 -22.23
CA TRP A 177 10.80 -13.33 -21.93
C TRP A 177 10.62 -13.64 -20.43
N VAL A 178 10.55 -12.63 -19.58
CA VAL A 178 10.34 -12.77 -18.12
C VAL A 178 8.86 -12.68 -17.72
N SER A 179 7.98 -12.31 -18.65
CA SER A 179 6.52 -12.23 -18.41
C SER A 179 5.85 -13.58 -18.15
N ASN A 180 6.51 -14.69 -18.50
CA ASN A 180 6.00 -16.05 -18.27
C ASN A 180 6.20 -16.52 -16.81
N ASP A 181 7.00 -15.79 -16.03
CA ASP A 181 7.18 -16.05 -14.61
C ASP A 181 5.89 -15.71 -13.83
N VAL A 182 5.44 -16.63 -12.97
CA VAL A 182 4.17 -16.49 -12.24
C VAL A 182 4.17 -15.27 -11.31
N TYR A 183 5.31 -14.90 -10.73
CA TYR A 183 5.44 -13.73 -9.86
C TYR A 183 5.37 -12.43 -10.66
N VAL A 184 5.99 -12.40 -11.85
CA VAL A 184 5.87 -11.26 -12.78
C VAL A 184 4.44 -11.11 -13.28
N GLY A 185 3.80 -12.21 -13.71
CA GLY A 185 2.41 -12.20 -14.14
C GLY A 185 1.45 -11.73 -13.04
N THR A 186 1.63 -12.21 -11.81
CA THR A 186 0.84 -11.78 -10.64
C THR A 186 1.01 -10.29 -10.35
N ALA A 187 2.25 -9.79 -10.32
CA ALA A 187 2.50 -8.37 -10.08
C ALA A 187 1.94 -7.46 -11.20
N LEU A 188 1.87 -7.95 -12.45
CA LEU A 188 1.23 -7.24 -13.56
C LEU A 188 -0.30 -7.19 -13.40
N ILE A 189 -0.93 -8.29 -12.95
CA ILE A 189 -2.36 -8.33 -12.60
C ILE A 189 -2.66 -7.25 -11.56
N ASP A 190 -1.90 -7.23 -10.46
CA ASP A 190 -2.08 -6.26 -9.38
C ASP A 190 -1.85 -4.83 -9.84
N MET A 191 -0.77 -4.57 -10.59
CA MET A 191 -0.47 -3.22 -11.09
C MET A 191 -1.58 -2.69 -12.00
N TYR A 192 -2.08 -3.49 -12.94
CA TYR A 192 -3.17 -3.04 -13.81
C TYR A 192 -4.48 -2.83 -13.05
N ALA A 193 -4.82 -3.68 -12.07
CA ALA A 193 -5.98 -3.47 -11.22
C ALA A 193 -5.83 -2.17 -10.41
N ASN A 194 -4.70 -1.98 -9.74
CA ASN A 194 -4.39 -0.78 -8.96
C ASN A 194 -4.25 0.49 -9.81
N CYS A 195 -3.98 0.37 -11.11
CA CYS A 195 -4.05 1.46 -12.07
C CYS A 195 -5.42 1.61 -12.74
N GLY A 196 -6.51 1.10 -12.17
CA GLY A 196 -7.84 1.33 -12.71
C GLY A 196 -8.10 0.67 -14.07
N ARG A 197 -7.35 -0.37 -14.43
CA ARG A 197 -7.44 -1.11 -15.71
C ARG A 197 -7.69 -2.59 -15.46
N ILE A 198 -8.76 -2.89 -14.73
CA ILE A 198 -9.16 -4.27 -14.39
C ILE A 198 -9.29 -5.21 -15.60
N GLN A 199 -9.69 -4.69 -16.77
CA GLN A 199 -9.75 -5.49 -17.99
C GLN A 199 -8.35 -5.89 -18.51
N LEU A 200 -7.35 -5.03 -18.35
CA LEU A 200 -5.96 -5.40 -18.67
C LEU A 200 -5.39 -6.38 -17.65
N SER A 201 -5.75 -6.23 -16.37
CA SER A 201 -5.42 -7.19 -15.31
C SER A 201 -5.96 -8.58 -15.65
N ARG A 202 -7.24 -8.68 -16.05
CA ARG A 202 -7.84 -9.94 -16.52
C ARG A 202 -7.13 -10.53 -17.74
N ARG A 203 -6.78 -9.71 -18.72
CA ARG A 203 -6.03 -10.16 -19.91
C ARG A 203 -4.65 -10.70 -19.56
N CYS A 204 -3.94 -10.06 -18.63
CA CYS A 204 -2.67 -10.58 -18.12
C CYS A 204 -2.88 -11.96 -17.50
N PHE A 205 -3.86 -12.13 -16.63
CA PHE A 205 -4.22 -13.41 -16.03
C PHE A 205 -4.55 -14.49 -17.08
N ASP A 206 -5.37 -14.17 -18.08
CA ASP A 206 -5.75 -15.08 -19.16
C ASP A 206 -4.55 -15.49 -20.03
N SER A 207 -3.54 -14.64 -20.14
CA SER A 207 -2.30 -14.92 -20.90
C SER A 207 -1.24 -15.71 -20.14
N MET A 208 -1.38 -15.89 -18.81
CA MET A 208 -0.39 -16.61 -18.01
C MET A 208 -0.34 -18.10 -18.36
N PRO A 209 0.84 -18.68 -18.64
CA PRO A 209 0.97 -20.11 -18.95
C PRO A 209 0.76 -21.00 -17.72
N ARG A 210 1.10 -20.50 -16.53
CA ARG A 210 0.88 -21.17 -15.25
C ARG A 210 0.25 -20.17 -14.28
N ARG A 211 -0.79 -20.62 -13.59
CA ARG A 211 -1.50 -19.86 -12.55
C ARG A 211 -1.38 -20.63 -11.24
N ASN A 212 -1.16 -19.90 -10.16
CA ASN A 212 -1.22 -20.42 -8.80
C ASN A 212 -2.27 -19.66 -8.00
N LEU A 213 -2.56 -20.12 -6.79
CA LEU A 213 -3.51 -19.48 -5.89
C LEU A 213 -3.28 -17.98 -5.72
N VAL A 214 -2.02 -17.53 -5.64
CA VAL A 214 -1.67 -16.10 -5.52
C VAL A 214 -2.14 -15.30 -6.74
N SER A 215 -1.92 -15.79 -7.96
CA SER A 215 -2.41 -15.12 -9.18
C SER A 215 -3.93 -15.06 -9.28
N TRP A 216 -4.64 -16.07 -8.76
CA TRP A 216 -6.09 -16.07 -8.66
C TRP A 216 -6.59 -15.06 -7.63
N ASN A 217 -5.95 -15.01 -6.45
CA ASN A 217 -6.24 -14.07 -5.38
C ASN A 217 -6.00 -12.61 -5.82
N ALA A 218 -4.93 -12.35 -6.58
CA ALA A 218 -4.66 -11.04 -7.18
C ALA A 218 -5.82 -10.56 -8.08
N LEU A 219 -6.30 -11.43 -8.99
CA LEU A 219 -7.42 -11.10 -9.87
C LEU A 219 -8.73 -10.91 -9.07
N LEU A 220 -8.99 -11.81 -8.11
CA LEU A 220 -10.16 -11.78 -7.25
C LEU A 220 -10.22 -10.50 -6.40
N GLY A 221 -9.12 -10.15 -5.75
CA GLY A 221 -8.96 -8.91 -4.97
C GLY A 221 -9.07 -7.67 -5.84
N GLY A 222 -8.54 -7.71 -7.07
CA GLY A 222 -8.74 -6.67 -8.08
C GLY A 222 -10.23 -6.44 -8.38
N TYR A 223 -10.98 -7.48 -8.73
CA TYR A 223 -12.43 -7.33 -8.97
C TYR A 223 -13.18 -6.86 -7.71
N ALA A 224 -12.81 -7.36 -6.53
CA ALA A 224 -13.37 -6.91 -5.27
C ALA A 224 -13.19 -5.39 -5.11
N MET A 225 -11.96 -4.87 -5.18
CA MET A 225 -11.62 -3.44 -5.09
C MET A 225 -12.37 -2.57 -6.12
N HIS A 226 -12.69 -3.13 -7.28
CA HIS A 226 -13.45 -2.46 -8.34
C HIS A 226 -14.98 -2.50 -8.15
N GLY A 227 -15.49 -3.10 -7.06
CA GLY A 227 -16.92 -3.30 -6.84
C GLY A 227 -17.57 -4.22 -7.88
N LYS A 228 -16.78 -5.06 -8.56
CA LYS A 228 -17.22 -6.00 -9.60
C LYS A 228 -17.54 -7.35 -8.97
N THR A 229 -18.55 -7.34 -8.10
CA THR A 229 -18.85 -8.48 -7.22
C THR A 229 -19.25 -9.73 -7.99
N LYS A 230 -20.01 -9.59 -9.08
CA LYS A 230 -20.39 -10.73 -9.93
C LYS A 230 -19.16 -11.40 -10.52
N GLU A 231 -18.26 -10.61 -11.13
CA GLU A 231 -17.03 -11.11 -11.72
C GLU A 231 -16.09 -11.71 -10.66
N ALA A 232 -16.04 -11.13 -9.46
CA ALA A 232 -15.27 -11.71 -8.35
C ALA A 232 -15.78 -13.11 -7.96
N LEU A 233 -17.10 -13.29 -7.80
CA LEU A 233 -17.69 -14.59 -7.47
C LEU A 233 -17.52 -15.60 -8.62
N GLU A 234 -17.60 -15.16 -9.88
CA GLU A 234 -17.30 -16.00 -11.04
C GLU A 234 -15.84 -16.47 -11.03
N VAL A 235 -14.88 -15.59 -10.74
CA VAL A 235 -13.46 -15.94 -10.61
C VAL A 235 -13.23 -16.91 -9.46
N PHE A 236 -13.88 -16.71 -8.30
CA PHE A 236 -13.78 -17.63 -7.18
C PHE A 236 -14.31 -19.03 -7.52
N ASN A 237 -15.40 -19.12 -8.28
CA ASN A 237 -15.93 -20.40 -8.76
C ASN A 237 -14.99 -21.06 -9.79
N LEU A 238 -14.38 -20.28 -10.69
CA LEU A 238 -13.41 -20.78 -11.65
C LEU A 238 -12.12 -21.28 -10.97
N MET A 239 -11.66 -20.58 -9.93
CA MET A 239 -10.52 -20.98 -9.10
C MET A 239 -10.75 -22.39 -8.53
N GLN A 240 -11.90 -22.63 -7.89
CA GLN A 240 -12.26 -23.94 -7.35
C GLN A 240 -12.34 -25.02 -8.44
N LYS A 241 -13.00 -24.72 -9.58
CA LYS A 241 -13.09 -25.65 -10.72
C LYS A 241 -11.73 -26.00 -11.33
N SER A 242 -10.74 -25.14 -11.17
CA SER A 242 -9.36 -25.39 -11.60
C SER A 242 -8.55 -26.26 -10.62
N GLY A 243 -9.18 -26.75 -9.55
CA GLY A 243 -8.54 -27.58 -8.53
C GLY A 243 -7.67 -26.79 -7.55
N GLN A 244 -7.80 -25.46 -7.50
CA GLN A 244 -7.17 -24.65 -6.47
C GLN A 244 -8.04 -24.65 -5.22
N GLU A 245 -7.42 -24.92 -4.07
CA GLU A 245 -8.06 -24.80 -2.76
C GLU A 245 -8.04 -23.33 -2.33
N PRO A 246 -9.21 -22.71 -2.09
CA PRO A 246 -9.28 -21.38 -1.51
C PRO A 246 -8.55 -21.28 -0.18
N ASP A 247 -7.85 -20.16 0.05
CA ASP A 247 -7.22 -19.85 1.33
C ASP A 247 -7.90 -18.65 2.03
N PHE A 248 -7.34 -18.23 3.15
CA PHE A 248 -7.81 -17.07 3.90
C PHE A 248 -7.76 -15.76 3.07
N ILE A 249 -6.87 -15.64 2.08
CA ILE A 249 -6.81 -14.47 1.19
C ILE A 249 -7.94 -14.54 0.17
N SER A 250 -8.25 -15.72 -0.35
CA SER A 250 -9.39 -15.95 -1.24
C SER A 250 -10.69 -15.51 -0.57
N PHE A 251 -10.94 -15.98 0.66
CA PHE A 251 -12.15 -15.61 1.42
C PHE A 251 -12.19 -14.14 1.81
N THR A 252 -11.06 -13.54 2.22
CA THR A 252 -11.00 -12.09 2.45
C THR A 252 -11.43 -11.31 1.21
N SER A 253 -10.99 -11.73 0.02
CA SER A 253 -11.34 -11.07 -1.25
C SER A 253 -12.82 -11.25 -1.61
N VAL A 254 -13.39 -12.45 -1.41
CA VAL A 254 -14.84 -12.72 -1.61
C VAL A 254 -15.69 -11.87 -0.66
N LEU A 255 -15.33 -11.83 0.62
CA LEU A 255 -16.06 -11.06 1.63
C LEU A 255 -15.97 -9.56 1.36
N SER A 256 -14.80 -9.06 0.93
CA SER A 256 -14.63 -7.68 0.47
C SER A 256 -15.52 -7.37 -0.74
N ALA A 257 -15.60 -8.28 -1.72
CA ALA A 257 -16.49 -8.14 -2.88
C ALA A 257 -17.97 -8.10 -2.45
N CYS A 258 -18.38 -8.94 -1.51
CA CYS A 258 -19.73 -8.92 -0.95
C CYS A 258 -20.00 -7.59 -0.22
N SER A 259 -19.05 -7.13 0.59
CA SER A 259 -19.09 -5.85 1.31
C SER A 259 -19.26 -4.64 0.38
N GLN A 260 -18.62 -4.68 -0.80
CA GLN A 260 -18.71 -3.60 -1.79
C GLN A 260 -19.97 -3.68 -2.66
N GLY A 261 -20.51 -4.88 -2.85
CA GLY A 261 -21.77 -5.12 -3.57
C GLY A 261 -23.03 -5.09 -2.70
N GLY A 262 -22.88 -4.92 -1.38
CA GLY A 262 -24.01 -4.95 -0.43
C GLY A 262 -24.66 -6.33 -0.25
N LEU A 263 -23.99 -7.41 -0.68
CA LEU A 263 -24.50 -8.77 -0.67
C LEU A 263 -24.40 -9.39 0.74
N THR A 264 -25.32 -8.99 1.61
CA THR A 264 -25.24 -9.31 3.05
C THR A 264 -25.39 -10.79 3.33
N GLU A 265 -26.35 -11.45 2.68
CA GLU A 265 -26.64 -12.87 2.93
C GLU A 265 -25.58 -13.77 2.29
N GLU A 266 -25.09 -13.43 1.10
CA GLU A 266 -23.95 -14.11 0.46
C GLU A 266 -22.67 -13.93 1.28
N GLY A 267 -22.40 -12.73 1.80
CA GLY A 267 -21.25 -12.49 2.66
C GLY A 267 -21.27 -13.36 3.92
N LYS A 268 -22.44 -13.52 4.56
CA LYS A 268 -22.62 -14.44 5.69
C LYS A 268 -22.42 -15.90 5.28
N PHE A 269 -23.02 -16.30 4.16
CA PHE A 269 -22.85 -17.64 3.62
C PHE A 269 -21.37 -17.99 3.43
N TYR A 270 -20.60 -17.11 2.77
CA TYR A 270 -19.17 -17.36 2.54
C TYR A 270 -18.37 -17.33 3.85
N PHE A 271 -18.67 -16.42 4.78
CA PHE A 271 -18.01 -16.36 6.08
C PHE A 271 -18.19 -17.66 6.87
N ASP A 272 -19.41 -18.22 6.88
CA ASP A 272 -19.71 -19.50 7.52
C ASP A 272 -19.06 -20.69 6.79
N SER A 273 -19.14 -20.71 5.45
CA SER A 273 -18.60 -21.80 4.62
C SER A 273 -17.09 -21.96 4.81
N MET A 274 -16.37 -20.86 5.02
CA MET A 274 -14.92 -20.85 5.23
C MET A 274 -14.51 -21.81 6.36
N SER A 275 -15.22 -21.81 7.48
CA SER A 275 -14.93 -22.72 8.59
C SER A 275 -15.58 -24.09 8.42
N LYS A 276 -16.83 -24.15 7.95
CA LYS A 276 -17.60 -25.39 7.84
C LYS A 276 -17.09 -26.33 6.74
N ASP A 277 -16.80 -25.78 5.57
CA ASP A 277 -16.53 -26.54 4.35
C ASP A 277 -15.02 -26.60 4.04
N TYR A 278 -14.25 -25.58 4.45
CA TYR A 278 -12.82 -25.47 4.15
C TYR A 278 -11.91 -25.60 5.38
N GLY A 279 -12.47 -25.64 6.60
CA GLY A 279 -11.68 -25.71 7.84
C GLY A 279 -10.78 -24.50 8.08
N ILE A 280 -11.10 -23.35 7.46
CA ILE A 280 -10.32 -22.11 7.61
C ILE A 280 -10.94 -21.30 8.76
N GLU A 281 -10.11 -21.03 9.77
CA GLU A 281 -10.51 -20.19 10.90
C GLU A 281 -10.55 -18.70 10.50
N PRO A 282 -11.62 -17.95 10.86
CA PRO A 282 -11.71 -16.54 10.53
C PRO A 282 -10.65 -15.70 11.27
N ARG A 283 -9.97 -14.84 10.51
CA ARG A 283 -9.00 -13.84 11.00
C ARG A 283 -9.57 -12.42 11.02
N LEU A 284 -8.83 -11.47 11.60
CA LEU A 284 -9.23 -10.05 11.70
C LEU A 284 -9.69 -9.46 10.35
N GLU A 285 -9.03 -9.81 9.24
CA GLU A 285 -9.36 -9.33 7.91
C GLU A 285 -10.76 -9.76 7.45
N HIS A 286 -11.18 -10.98 7.79
CA HIS A 286 -12.52 -11.50 7.46
C HIS A 286 -13.58 -10.79 8.28
N TYR A 287 -13.34 -10.62 9.59
CA TYR A 287 -14.23 -9.87 10.47
C TYR A 287 -14.33 -8.40 10.06
N SER A 288 -13.24 -7.77 9.64
CA SER A 288 -13.25 -6.39 9.13
C SER A 288 -14.13 -6.27 7.88
N CYS A 289 -14.06 -7.22 6.96
CA CYS A 289 -14.94 -7.27 5.78
C CYS A 289 -16.42 -7.42 6.18
N MET A 290 -16.72 -8.30 7.15
CA MET A 290 -18.09 -8.52 7.64
C MET A 290 -18.65 -7.33 8.40
N VAL A 291 -17.86 -6.71 9.28
CA VAL A 291 -18.23 -5.48 10.00
C VAL A 291 -18.49 -4.35 9.01
N SER A 292 -17.65 -4.21 7.98
CA SER A 292 -17.88 -3.25 6.90
C SER A 292 -19.16 -3.55 6.09
N LEU A 293 -19.42 -4.81 5.77
CA LEU A 293 -20.63 -5.24 5.04
C LEU A 293 -21.90 -4.94 5.84
N LEU A 294 -21.98 -5.41 7.09
CA LEU A 294 -23.11 -5.17 7.98
C LEU A 294 -23.28 -3.68 8.30
N GLY A 295 -22.15 -2.98 8.48
CA GLY A 295 -22.10 -1.54 8.71
C GLY A 295 -22.74 -0.74 7.57
N ARG A 296 -22.34 -1.02 6.32
CA ARG A 296 -22.92 -0.40 5.11
C ARG A 296 -24.39 -0.76 4.90
N ALA A 297 -24.80 -1.97 5.29
CA ALA A 297 -26.20 -2.39 5.24
C ALA A 297 -27.08 -1.76 6.34
N GLY A 298 -26.53 -0.88 7.20
CA GLY A 298 -27.24 -0.29 8.33
C GLY A 298 -27.47 -1.23 9.50
N ARG A 299 -26.91 -2.45 9.48
CA ARG A 299 -27.06 -3.48 10.52
C ARG A 299 -26.04 -3.28 11.65
N ILE A 300 -25.96 -2.06 12.18
CA ILE A 300 -24.91 -1.63 13.13
C ILE A 300 -24.88 -2.47 14.41
N VAL A 301 -26.06 -2.84 14.94
CA VAL A 301 -26.18 -3.65 16.17
C VAL A 301 -25.61 -5.06 15.94
N GLU A 302 -25.84 -5.63 14.77
CA GLU A 302 -25.32 -6.95 14.41
C GLU A 302 -23.82 -6.90 14.17
N ALA A 303 -23.32 -5.87 13.47
CA ALA A 303 -21.89 -5.63 13.32
C ALA A 303 -21.21 -5.55 14.69
N TYR A 304 -21.77 -4.77 15.63
CA TYR A 304 -21.24 -4.66 16.99
C TYR A 304 -21.34 -5.98 17.78
N THR A 305 -22.39 -6.77 17.56
CA THR A 305 -22.53 -8.09 18.18
C THR A 305 -21.45 -9.05 17.70
N MET A 306 -21.16 -9.04 16.40
CA MET A 306 -20.06 -9.82 15.82
C MET A 306 -18.70 -9.42 16.40
N VAL A 307 -18.42 -8.12 16.55
CA VAL A 307 -17.18 -7.63 17.19
C VAL A 307 -17.05 -8.13 18.64
N LYS A 308 -18.17 -8.26 19.39
CA LYS A 308 -18.13 -8.78 20.76
C LYS A 308 -17.94 -10.30 20.84
N GLN A 309 -18.30 -11.04 19.80
CA GLN A 309 -18.29 -12.51 19.78
C GLN A 309 -17.03 -13.08 19.12
N MET A 310 -16.23 -12.24 18.46
CA MET A 310 -15.03 -12.71 17.78
C MET A 310 -14.00 -13.29 18.76
N PRO A 311 -13.25 -14.34 18.37
CA PRO A 311 -12.37 -15.07 19.28
C PRO A 311 -11.01 -14.38 19.54
N MET A 312 -10.74 -13.24 18.90
CA MET A 312 -9.51 -12.46 19.04
C MET A 312 -9.81 -11.01 19.40
N GLU A 313 -8.82 -10.30 19.98
CA GLU A 313 -8.98 -8.89 20.30
C GLU A 313 -9.14 -8.03 19.03
N PRO A 314 -10.19 -7.21 18.91
CA PRO A 314 -10.39 -6.34 17.76
C PRO A 314 -9.41 -5.16 17.74
N ASP A 315 -8.85 -4.91 16.56
CA ASP A 315 -7.89 -3.83 16.30
C ASP A 315 -8.54 -2.60 15.62
N GLY A 316 -7.71 -1.65 15.18
CA GLY A 316 -8.16 -0.47 14.44
C GLY A 316 -8.90 -0.81 13.13
N CYS A 317 -8.55 -1.93 12.48
CA CYS A 317 -9.20 -2.39 11.25
C CYS A 317 -10.64 -2.88 11.48
N ILE A 318 -11.00 -3.22 12.72
CA ILE A 318 -12.37 -3.59 13.10
C ILE A 318 -13.16 -2.37 13.59
N TRP A 319 -12.61 -1.64 14.57
CA TRP A 319 -13.31 -0.52 15.18
C TRP A 319 -13.46 0.69 14.25
N GLY A 320 -12.50 0.91 13.34
CA GLY A 320 -12.52 2.00 12.35
C GLY A 320 -13.74 1.94 11.42
N PRO A 321 -13.97 0.82 10.70
CA PRO A 321 -15.17 0.65 9.88
C PRO A 321 -16.48 0.73 10.67
N LEU A 322 -16.52 0.20 11.90
CA LEU A 322 -17.71 0.29 12.75
C LEU A 322 -18.02 1.74 13.13
N LEU A 323 -17.01 2.53 13.54
CA LEU A 323 -17.15 3.95 13.84
C LEU A 323 -17.60 4.73 12.59
N SER A 324 -17.02 4.43 11.43
CA SER A 324 -17.40 5.03 10.16
C SER A 324 -18.87 4.78 9.81
N SER A 325 -19.34 3.56 10.03
CA SER A 325 -20.74 3.17 9.79
C SER A 325 -21.69 3.82 10.78
N CYS A 326 -21.28 3.96 12.06
CA CYS A 326 -22.06 4.68 13.07
C CYS A 326 -22.27 6.15 12.70
N ARG A 327 -21.29 6.80 12.06
CA ARG A 327 -21.43 8.16 11.52
C ARG A 327 -22.48 8.24 10.42
N VAL A 328 -22.46 7.29 9.48
CA VAL A 328 -23.41 7.26 8.35
C VAL A 328 -24.84 6.99 8.82
N HIS A 329 -25.01 6.10 9.81
CA HIS A 329 -26.32 5.71 10.32
C HIS A 329 -26.72 6.41 11.63
N HIS A 330 -26.03 7.50 11.99
CA HIS A 330 -26.29 8.35 13.17
C HIS A 330 -26.39 7.60 14.53
N ASN A 331 -25.70 6.46 14.66
CA ASN A 331 -25.68 5.66 15.88
C ASN A 331 -24.61 6.16 16.86
N LEU A 332 -24.99 7.07 17.74
CA LEU A 332 -24.08 7.71 18.69
C LEU A 332 -23.52 6.71 19.72
N ALA A 333 -24.38 5.87 20.30
CA ALA A 333 -24.00 4.99 21.41
C ALA A 333 -22.89 3.99 21.03
N ILE A 334 -23.01 3.31 19.89
CA ILE A 334 -21.97 2.40 19.41
C ILE A 334 -20.76 3.20 18.88
N GLY A 335 -21.00 4.37 18.28
CA GLY A 335 -19.95 5.28 17.83
C GLY A 335 -18.99 5.70 18.95
N GLU A 336 -19.50 6.11 20.10
CA GLU A 336 -18.68 6.48 21.26
C GLU A 336 -17.87 5.30 21.79
N ILE A 337 -18.45 4.09 21.81
CA ILE A 337 -17.75 2.87 22.20
C ILE A 337 -16.58 2.57 21.26
N ALA A 338 -16.85 2.58 19.94
CA ALA A 338 -15.84 2.32 18.93
C ALA A 338 -14.71 3.36 18.97
N ALA A 339 -15.05 4.65 19.13
CA ALA A 339 -14.06 5.72 19.20
C ALA A 339 -13.17 5.60 20.44
N ARG A 340 -13.74 5.28 21.62
CA ARG A 340 -12.95 5.07 22.84
C ARG A 340 -11.94 3.93 22.67
N LYS A 341 -12.37 2.82 22.06
CA LYS A 341 -11.48 1.70 21.74
C LYS A 341 -10.38 2.09 20.76
N LEU A 342 -10.71 2.89 19.74
CA LEU A 342 -9.71 3.44 18.82
C LEU A 342 -8.73 4.41 19.50
N PHE A 343 -9.14 5.17 20.51
CA PHE A 343 -8.24 6.06 21.25
C PHE A 343 -7.27 5.27 22.14
N GLU A 344 -7.69 4.11 22.64
CA GLU A 344 -6.83 3.17 23.38
C GLU A 344 -5.80 2.50 22.44
N LEU A 345 -6.24 2.01 21.29
CA LEU A 345 -5.41 1.26 20.33
C LEU A 345 -4.50 2.15 19.50
N GLU A 346 -4.99 3.31 19.08
CA GLU A 346 -4.32 4.21 18.14
C GLU A 346 -4.37 5.68 18.65
N PRO A 347 -3.76 5.97 19.81
CA PRO A 347 -3.84 7.29 20.45
C PRO A 347 -3.23 8.42 19.61
N ASN A 348 -2.41 8.08 18.62
CA ASN A 348 -1.73 9.02 17.73
C ASN A 348 -2.39 9.12 16.35
N ASN A 349 -3.54 8.48 16.12
CA ASN A 349 -4.27 8.56 14.86
C ASN A 349 -5.32 9.69 14.90
N PRO A 350 -5.06 10.85 14.28
CA PRO A 350 -6.00 11.99 14.28
C PRO A 350 -7.34 11.66 13.61
N GLY A 351 -7.37 10.69 12.68
CA GLY A 351 -8.59 10.31 11.96
C GLY A 351 -9.70 9.81 12.88
N ASN A 352 -9.35 9.07 13.93
CA ASN A 352 -10.31 8.51 14.88
C ASN A 352 -11.03 9.62 15.67
N TYR A 353 -10.28 10.63 16.10
CA TYR A 353 -10.82 11.79 16.82
C TYR A 353 -11.72 12.63 15.92
N VAL A 354 -11.28 12.87 14.68
CA VAL A 354 -12.09 13.58 13.69
C VAL A 354 -13.40 12.84 13.43
N LEU A 355 -13.38 11.51 13.27
CA LEU A 355 -14.62 10.75 13.06
C LEU A 355 -15.62 10.89 14.21
N LEU A 356 -15.17 10.82 15.47
CA LEU A 356 -16.07 11.03 16.62
C LEU A 356 -16.56 12.47 16.69
N SER A 357 -15.67 13.45 16.50
CA SER A 357 -16.03 14.87 16.43
C SER A 357 -17.11 15.13 15.39
N ASN A 358 -17.05 14.44 14.24
CA ASN A 358 -18.05 14.56 13.19
C ASN A 358 -19.40 13.96 13.57
N ILE A 359 -19.41 12.86 14.32
CA ILE A 359 -20.65 12.28 14.84
C ILE A 359 -21.32 13.29 15.79
N TYR A 360 -20.57 13.91 16.71
CA TYR A 360 -21.11 14.95 17.59
C TYR A 360 -21.60 16.18 16.82
N ALA A 361 -20.83 16.65 15.83
CA ALA A 361 -21.22 17.79 14.99
C ALA A 361 -22.53 17.53 14.25
N SER A 362 -22.73 16.32 13.71
CA SER A 362 -23.98 15.93 13.04
C SER A 362 -25.21 15.93 13.94
N LYS A 363 -25.01 15.93 15.27
CA LYS A 363 -26.07 16.03 16.29
C LYS A 363 -26.08 17.38 17.01
N SER A 364 -25.34 18.37 16.50
CA SER A 364 -25.19 19.71 17.08
C SER A 364 -24.65 19.71 18.53
N MET A 365 -23.88 18.69 18.90
CA MET A 365 -23.26 18.52 20.22
C MET A 365 -21.91 19.24 20.30
N TRP A 366 -21.94 20.58 20.29
CA TRP A 366 -20.75 21.42 20.13
C TRP A 366 -19.79 21.38 21.32
N VAL A 367 -20.28 21.12 22.53
CA VAL A 367 -19.45 20.97 23.73
C VAL A 367 -18.52 19.77 23.59
N GLU A 368 -19.07 18.65 23.14
CA GLU A 368 -18.36 17.40 22.90
C GLU A 368 -17.40 17.52 21.71
N VAL A 369 -17.80 18.24 20.64
CA VAL A 369 -16.90 18.60 19.52
C VAL A 369 -15.66 19.34 20.05
N ASN A 370 -15.86 20.35 20.89
CA ASN A 370 -14.75 21.12 21.46
C ASN A 370 -13.87 20.27 22.37
N SER A 371 -14.47 19.41 23.20
CA SER A 371 -13.73 18.46 24.05
C SER A 371 -12.82 17.53 23.24
N VAL A 372 -13.32 16.95 22.15
CA VAL A 372 -12.51 16.09 21.27
C VAL A 372 -11.38 16.87 20.60
N ARG A 373 -11.63 18.10 20.16
CA ARG A 373 -10.60 18.98 19.57
C ARG A 373 -9.52 19.37 20.57
N GLU A 374 -9.88 19.67 21.81
CA GLU A 374 -8.92 19.94 22.89
C GLU A 374 -8.07 18.70 23.18
N MET A 375 -8.67 17.50 23.19
CA MET A 375 -7.94 16.26 23.33
C MET A 375 -6.90 16.07 22.23
N MET A 376 -7.26 16.33 20.96
CA MET A 376 -6.31 16.31 19.84
C MET A 376 -5.18 17.32 20.02
N LYS A 377 -5.50 18.57 20.40
CA LYS A 377 -4.51 19.64 20.64
C LYS A 377 -3.54 19.27 21.76
N SER A 378 -4.04 18.74 22.87
CA SER A 378 -3.22 18.32 24.03
C SER A 378 -2.21 17.23 23.68
N LYS A 379 -2.52 16.39 22.68
CA LYS A 379 -1.65 15.32 22.16
C LYS A 379 -0.78 15.77 20.98
N GLY A 380 -0.87 17.03 20.54
CA GLY A 380 -0.12 17.55 19.39
C GLY A 380 -0.53 16.94 18.05
N LEU A 381 -1.72 16.34 17.94
CA LEU A 381 -2.16 15.65 16.74
C LEU A 381 -2.55 16.63 15.65
N ARG A 382 -2.08 16.40 14.43
CA ARG A 382 -2.44 17.15 13.23
C ARG A 382 -2.97 16.21 12.16
N LYS A 383 -4.00 16.65 11.42
CA LYS A 383 -4.57 15.88 10.31
C LYS A 383 -3.51 15.70 9.23
N ASN A 384 -3.33 14.47 8.76
CA ASN A 384 -2.51 14.20 7.58
C ASN A 384 -3.14 14.88 6.36
N PRO A 385 -2.38 15.64 5.58
CA PRO A 385 -2.91 16.26 4.38
C PRO A 385 -3.31 15.19 3.35
N GLY A 386 -4.41 15.46 2.63
CA GLY A 386 -4.82 14.61 1.52
C GLY A 386 -3.88 14.81 0.34
N CYS A 387 -3.44 13.70 -0.24
CA CYS A 387 -2.63 13.67 -1.45
C CYS A 387 -3.37 12.89 -2.53
N SER A 388 -3.32 13.42 -3.75
CA SER A 388 -3.81 12.72 -4.94
C SER A 388 -2.77 12.68 -6.04
N TRP A 389 -2.69 11.56 -6.74
CA TRP A 389 -1.81 11.34 -7.88
C TRP A 389 -2.61 11.18 -9.17
N ILE A 390 -2.12 11.80 -10.24
CA ILE A 390 -2.66 11.67 -11.60
C ILE A 390 -1.50 11.59 -12.60
N GLU A 391 -1.59 10.70 -13.59
CA GLU A 391 -0.61 10.62 -14.68
C GLU A 391 -1.11 11.37 -15.91
N ILE A 392 -0.34 12.36 -16.37
CA ILE A 392 -0.63 13.19 -17.53
C ILE A 392 0.60 13.21 -18.43
N LYS A 393 0.42 12.91 -19.71
CA LYS A 393 1.51 12.92 -20.72
C LYS A 393 2.78 12.19 -20.23
N ASN A 394 2.61 11.01 -19.62
CA ASN A 394 3.69 10.16 -19.08
C ASN A 394 4.47 10.76 -17.89
N LYS A 395 3.88 11.72 -17.17
CA LYS A 395 4.41 12.27 -15.92
C LYS A 395 3.37 12.09 -14.82
N VAL A 396 3.79 11.57 -13.67
CA VAL A 396 2.95 11.52 -12.47
C VAL A 396 3.03 12.87 -11.76
N HIS A 397 1.87 13.45 -11.49
CA HIS A 397 1.71 14.69 -10.74
C HIS A 397 1.10 14.35 -9.38
N MET A 398 1.72 14.84 -8.31
CA MET A 398 1.21 14.75 -6.94
C MET A 398 0.63 16.11 -6.56
N LEU A 399 -0.63 16.11 -6.11
CA LEU A 399 -1.34 17.30 -5.65
C LEU A 399 -1.61 17.14 -4.16
N LEU A 400 -1.09 18.07 -3.37
CA LEU A 400 -1.26 18.11 -1.92
C LEU A 400 -2.35 19.12 -1.57
N ALA A 401 -3.33 18.73 -0.75
CA ALA A 401 -4.39 19.63 -0.32
C ALA A 401 -3.81 20.80 0.49
N GLY A 402 -4.19 22.03 0.13
CA GLY A 402 -3.73 23.27 0.75
C GLY A 402 -2.33 23.74 0.33
N ASP A 403 -1.73 23.14 -0.70
CA ASP A 403 -0.44 23.54 -1.25
C ASP A 403 -0.58 24.17 -2.64
N ASN A 404 0.25 25.18 -2.92
CA ASN A 404 0.33 25.90 -4.18
C ASN A 404 1.61 25.62 -4.98
N LEU A 405 2.37 24.57 -4.65
CA LEU A 405 3.65 24.25 -5.31
C LEU A 405 3.54 23.80 -6.77
N HIS A 406 2.37 23.39 -7.27
CA HIS A 406 2.26 22.90 -8.65
C HIS A 406 2.33 24.07 -9.67
N PRO A 407 3.12 23.98 -10.77
CA PRO A 407 3.28 25.11 -11.70
C PRO A 407 2.00 25.60 -12.37
N GLN A 408 0.99 24.73 -12.51
CA GLN A 408 -0.32 25.05 -13.11
C GLN A 408 -1.42 25.32 -12.06
N MET A 409 -1.07 25.62 -10.79
CA MET A 409 -2.09 25.87 -9.76
C MET A 409 -3.05 27.02 -10.11
N PRO A 410 -2.60 28.17 -10.67
CA PRO A 410 -3.52 29.23 -11.05
C PRO A 410 -4.60 28.77 -12.04
N GLU A 411 -4.22 27.96 -13.03
CA GLU A 411 -5.13 27.40 -14.02
C GLU A 411 -6.06 26.33 -13.42
N ILE A 412 -5.54 25.48 -12.53
CA ILE A 412 -6.34 24.49 -11.78
C ILE A 412 -7.44 25.19 -10.99
N THR A 413 -7.09 26.18 -10.18
CA THR A 413 -8.04 26.91 -9.33
C THR A 413 -9.06 27.66 -10.17
N LYS A 414 -8.63 28.27 -11.30
CA LYS A 414 -9.55 28.90 -12.26
C LYS A 414 -10.55 27.88 -12.82
N LYS A 415 -10.09 26.71 -13.27
CA LYS A 415 -10.97 25.66 -13.81
C LYS A 415 -11.96 25.14 -12.78
N LEU A 416 -11.54 24.98 -11.53
CA LEU A 416 -12.45 24.61 -10.43
C LEU A 416 -13.49 25.71 -10.16
N GLY A 417 -13.10 26.98 -10.25
CA GLY A 417 -14.03 28.11 -10.15
C GLY A 417 -15.08 28.10 -11.27
N GLU A 418 -14.68 27.82 -12.52
CA GLU A 418 -15.59 27.68 -13.66
C GLU A 418 -16.58 26.52 -13.44
N LEU A 419 -16.10 25.35 -13.03
CA LEU A 419 -16.94 24.19 -12.74
C LEU A 419 -17.93 24.48 -11.61
N ARG A 420 -17.50 25.19 -10.56
CA ARG A 420 -18.37 25.59 -9.44
C ARG A 420 -19.53 26.46 -9.91
N VAL A 421 -19.30 27.41 -10.82
CA VAL A 421 -20.37 28.25 -11.38
C VAL A 421 -21.39 27.41 -12.15
N GLU A 422 -20.93 26.45 -12.96
CA GLU A 422 -21.83 25.55 -13.70
C GLU A 422 -22.60 24.61 -12.76
N MET A 423 -21.97 24.14 -11.70
CA MET A 423 -22.62 23.35 -10.65
C MET A 423 -23.75 24.16 -9.98
N GLN A 424 -23.50 25.41 -9.60
CA GLN A 424 -24.52 26.28 -9.01
C GLN A 424 -25.70 26.54 -9.97
N LYS A 425 -25.43 26.73 -11.27
CA LYS A 425 -26.50 26.88 -12.29
C LYS A 425 -27.37 25.63 -12.41
N SER A 426 -26.79 24.45 -12.23
CA SER A 426 -27.52 23.18 -12.23
C SER A 426 -28.27 22.89 -10.91
N GLY A 427 -28.20 23.78 -9.92
CA GLY A 427 -28.85 23.61 -8.62
C GLY A 427 -28.06 22.76 -7.62
N TYR A 428 -26.78 22.46 -7.91
CA TYR A 428 -25.91 21.78 -6.95
C TYR A 428 -25.58 22.72 -5.78
N LEU A 429 -25.81 22.23 -4.56
CA LEU A 429 -25.38 22.87 -3.33
C LEU A 429 -24.20 22.09 -2.73
N PRO A 430 -23.06 22.73 -2.45
CA PRO A 430 -21.95 22.09 -1.76
C PRO A 430 -22.39 21.47 -0.43
N HIS A 431 -21.93 20.24 -0.16
CA HIS A 431 -22.21 19.59 1.11
C HIS A 431 -21.26 20.11 2.19
N THR A 432 -21.57 21.29 2.73
CA THR A 432 -20.79 21.97 3.77
C THR A 432 -20.71 21.19 5.09
N ASP A 433 -21.61 20.22 5.31
CA ASP A 433 -21.54 19.24 6.40
C ASP A 433 -20.20 18.49 6.48
N PHE A 434 -19.45 18.42 5.37
CA PHE A 434 -18.13 17.81 5.32
C PHE A 434 -17.00 18.76 5.77
N VAL A 435 -17.26 20.06 5.90
CA VAL A 435 -16.35 21.02 6.54
C VAL A 435 -16.81 21.26 7.96
N LEU A 436 -16.15 20.54 8.85
CA LEU A 436 -16.59 20.46 10.23
C LEU A 436 -16.01 21.59 11.08
N GLN A 437 -15.16 22.45 10.49
CA GLN A 437 -14.66 23.65 11.16
C GLN A 437 -15.79 24.64 11.36
N ASP A 438 -15.77 25.31 12.52
CA ASP A 438 -16.74 26.34 12.87
C ASP A 438 -16.27 27.65 12.23
N VAL A 439 -16.53 27.76 10.92
CA VAL A 439 -16.22 28.90 10.06
C VAL A 439 -17.47 29.28 9.27
N GLU A 440 -17.50 30.47 8.68
CA GLU A 440 -18.65 30.91 7.90
C GLU A 440 -18.91 29.96 6.73
N GLU A 441 -20.16 29.86 6.28
CA GLU A 441 -20.55 28.90 5.24
C GLU A 441 -19.77 29.10 3.93
N GLN A 442 -19.39 30.34 3.65
CA GLN A 442 -18.57 30.73 2.51
C GLN A 442 -17.11 30.23 2.64
N ASP A 443 -16.54 30.23 3.85
CA ASP A 443 -15.21 29.69 4.13
C ASP A 443 -15.20 28.16 4.04
N LYS A 444 -16.32 27.51 4.42
CA LYS A 444 -16.48 26.06 4.24
C LYS A 444 -16.46 25.67 2.77
N GLU A 445 -17.16 26.41 1.93
CA GLU A 445 -17.14 26.16 0.48
C GLU A 445 -15.76 26.35 -0.14
N GLU A 446 -14.99 27.34 0.32
CA GLU A 446 -13.62 27.57 -0.12
C GLU A 446 -12.69 26.42 0.29
N MET A 447 -12.79 25.94 1.54
CA MET A 447 -12.02 24.79 2.02
C MET A 447 -12.30 23.49 1.25
N LEU A 448 -13.51 23.30 0.74
CA LEU A 448 -13.87 22.14 -0.09
C LEU A 448 -13.21 22.20 -1.47
N CYS A 449 -12.81 23.37 -1.96
CA CYS A 449 -12.19 23.52 -3.27
C CYS A 449 -10.74 23.00 -3.29
N ASP A 450 -10.06 23.04 -2.14
CA ASP A 450 -8.64 22.65 -2.00
C ASP A 450 -8.42 21.15 -1.80
N HIS A 451 -9.47 20.34 -1.91
CA HIS A 451 -9.33 18.89 -1.83
C HIS A 451 -8.51 18.35 -3.01
N SER A 452 -7.47 17.57 -2.67
CA SER A 452 -6.48 17.04 -3.62
C SER A 452 -7.07 16.33 -4.85
N GLU A 453 -8.21 15.66 -4.70
CA GLU A 453 -8.88 14.93 -5.78
C GLU A 453 -9.46 15.88 -6.82
N LYS A 454 -10.06 16.99 -6.36
CA LYS A 454 -10.62 18.02 -7.24
C LYS A 454 -9.49 18.69 -8.01
N LEU A 455 -8.40 19.02 -7.32
CA LEU A 455 -7.19 19.56 -7.95
C LEU A 455 -6.65 18.61 -9.02
N ALA A 456 -6.55 17.31 -8.72
CA ALA A 456 -6.07 16.29 -9.65
C ALA A 456 -7.01 16.12 -10.87
N VAL A 457 -8.33 16.08 -10.65
CA VAL A 457 -9.32 16.00 -11.74
C VAL A 457 -9.25 17.25 -12.63
N ALA A 458 -9.23 18.45 -12.04
CA ALA A 458 -9.12 19.70 -12.78
C ALA A 458 -7.81 19.78 -13.60
N LEU A 459 -6.68 19.37 -13.03
CA LEU A 459 -5.42 19.26 -13.76
C LEU A 459 -5.54 18.28 -14.95
N GLY A 460 -6.24 17.16 -14.75
CA GLY A 460 -6.54 16.18 -15.80
C GLY A 460 -7.39 16.77 -16.92
N LEU A 461 -8.44 17.52 -16.59
CA LEU A 461 -9.30 18.20 -17.56
C LEU A 461 -8.54 19.23 -18.39
N LEU A 462 -7.65 20.01 -17.77
CA LEU A 462 -6.85 21.03 -18.44
C LEU A 462 -5.87 20.45 -19.47
N ASN A 463 -5.35 19.25 -19.22
CA ASN A 463 -4.25 18.69 -19.99
C ASN A 463 -4.65 17.53 -20.91
N THR A 464 -5.93 17.14 -20.95
CA THR A 464 -6.44 16.04 -21.78
C THR A 464 -7.67 16.45 -22.59
N SER A 465 -7.78 15.95 -23.82
CA SER A 465 -8.93 16.20 -24.71
C SER A 465 -10.20 15.56 -24.19
N ARG A 466 -11.38 16.16 -24.42
CA ARG A 466 -12.71 15.63 -24.04
C ARG A 466 -12.87 14.14 -24.37
N GLY A 467 -13.58 13.39 -23.51
CA GLY A 467 -13.74 11.94 -23.64
C GLY A 467 -12.53 11.09 -23.21
N PHE A 468 -11.34 11.68 -23.00
CA PHE A 468 -10.19 10.94 -22.45
C PHE A 468 -10.44 10.59 -20.97
N PRO A 469 -10.29 9.32 -20.55
CA PRO A 469 -10.56 8.90 -19.19
C PRO A 469 -9.49 9.40 -18.22
N LEU A 470 -9.91 9.87 -17.05
CA LEU A 470 -9.02 10.34 -15.99
C LEU A 470 -8.84 9.27 -14.92
N GLN A 471 -7.63 9.19 -14.37
CA GLN A 471 -7.33 8.24 -13.30
C GLN A 471 -6.63 8.98 -12.16
N VAL A 472 -7.25 8.95 -10.98
CA VAL A 472 -6.76 9.59 -9.78
C VAL A 472 -6.62 8.54 -8.69
N ILE A 473 -5.53 8.58 -7.94
CA ILE A 473 -5.35 7.78 -6.72
C ILE A 473 -5.23 8.72 -5.54
N LYS A 474 -5.92 8.41 -4.45
CA LYS A 474 -5.92 9.18 -3.20
C LYS A 474 -5.37 8.33 -2.05
N ASN A 475 -4.59 8.95 -1.16
CA ASN A 475 -4.05 8.31 0.05
C ASN A 475 -5.05 8.17 1.22
N LEU A 476 -6.23 8.77 1.12
CA LEU A 476 -7.29 8.76 2.12
C LEU A 476 -8.62 8.39 1.44
N ARG A 477 -9.66 8.11 2.23
CA ARG A 477 -11.02 7.95 1.70
C ARG A 477 -11.52 9.26 1.05
N ILE A 478 -12.21 9.15 -0.08
CA ILE A 478 -12.86 10.31 -0.71
C ILE A 478 -14.01 10.82 0.18
N CYS A 479 -14.18 12.14 0.32
CA CYS A 479 -15.32 12.69 1.06
C CYS A 479 -16.58 12.76 0.17
N GLY A 480 -17.76 12.88 0.78
CA GLY A 480 -19.02 12.91 0.03
C GLY A 480 -19.13 14.09 -0.94
N ASP A 481 -18.62 15.27 -0.58
CA ASP A 481 -18.60 16.42 -1.47
C ASP A 481 -17.68 16.19 -2.69
N CYS A 482 -16.45 15.68 -2.51
CA CYS A 482 -15.59 15.30 -3.64
C CYS A 482 -16.27 14.27 -4.54
N HIS A 483 -16.94 13.28 -3.94
CA HIS A 483 -17.67 12.24 -4.67
C HIS A 483 -18.80 12.85 -5.52
N ALA A 484 -19.58 13.77 -4.97
CA ALA A 484 -20.67 14.44 -5.66
C ALA A 484 -20.18 15.39 -6.77
N VAL A 485 -19.11 16.15 -6.50
CA VAL A 485 -18.46 17.03 -7.50
C VAL A 485 -17.91 16.22 -8.67
N ILE A 486 -17.24 15.09 -8.42
CA ILE A 486 -16.68 14.26 -9.50
C ILE A 486 -17.79 13.57 -10.31
N LYS A 487 -18.92 13.20 -9.68
CA LYS A 487 -20.13 12.77 -10.41
C LYS A 487 -20.58 13.85 -11.39
N PHE A 488 -20.80 15.08 -10.93
CA PHE A 488 -21.17 16.20 -11.79
C PHE A 488 -20.17 16.39 -12.95
N ILE A 489 -18.87 16.42 -12.63
CA ILE A 489 -17.82 16.61 -13.66
C ILE A 489 -17.86 15.49 -14.70
N SER A 490 -18.11 14.23 -14.29
CA SER A 490 -18.17 13.10 -15.22
C SER A 490 -19.26 13.26 -16.28
N GLU A 491 -20.41 13.81 -15.90
CA GLU A 491 -21.53 14.10 -16.80
C GLU A 491 -21.26 15.36 -17.63
N PHE A 492 -20.90 16.46 -16.98
CA PHE A 492 -20.74 17.76 -17.61
C PHE A 492 -19.62 17.81 -18.64
N GLU A 493 -18.47 17.21 -18.32
CA GLU A 493 -17.31 17.17 -19.21
C GLU A 493 -17.31 15.97 -20.15
N ASP A 494 -18.29 15.05 -20.05
CA ASP A 494 -18.36 13.79 -20.79
C ASP A 494 -17.06 12.96 -20.60
N ARG A 495 -16.85 12.51 -19.36
CA ARG A 495 -15.60 11.89 -18.90
C ARG A 495 -15.89 10.63 -18.08
N GLU A 496 -15.21 9.55 -18.41
CA GLU A 496 -14.99 8.47 -17.43
C GLU A 496 -13.88 8.89 -16.46
N ILE A 497 -14.16 8.91 -15.16
CA ILE A 497 -13.19 9.27 -14.12
C ILE A 497 -13.09 8.10 -13.14
N PHE A 498 -11.87 7.58 -12.96
CA PHE A 498 -11.57 6.50 -12.04
C PHE A 498 -10.83 7.09 -10.83
N VAL A 499 -11.41 6.99 -9.64
CA VAL A 499 -10.76 7.43 -8.40
C VAL A 499 -10.55 6.23 -7.48
N ARG A 500 -9.31 5.88 -7.19
CA ARG A 500 -8.97 4.90 -6.16
C ARG A 500 -8.78 5.61 -4.83
N ASP A 501 -9.56 5.26 -3.82
CA ASP A 501 -9.28 5.66 -2.44
C ASP A 501 -8.63 4.50 -1.66
N THR A 502 -8.52 4.61 -0.34
CA THR A 502 -7.91 3.56 0.50
C THR A 502 -8.70 2.26 0.53
N ASN A 503 -9.95 2.26 0.09
CA ASN A 503 -10.88 1.14 0.25
C ASN A 503 -11.28 0.52 -1.10
N ARG A 504 -11.51 1.34 -2.13
CA ARG A 504 -12.06 0.88 -3.41
C ARG A 504 -11.77 1.84 -4.56
N PHE A 505 -12.12 1.38 -5.76
CA PHE A 505 -12.33 2.25 -6.91
C PHE A 505 -13.76 2.79 -6.95
N HIS A 506 -13.85 4.08 -7.26
CA HIS A 506 -15.04 4.79 -7.67
C HIS A 506 -14.94 5.03 -9.17
N HIS A 507 -15.89 4.49 -9.93
CA HIS A 507 -15.97 4.67 -11.38
C HIS A 507 -17.09 5.65 -11.66
N PHE A 508 -16.72 6.88 -11.98
CA PHE A 508 -17.66 7.94 -12.33
C PHE A 508 -17.86 7.99 -13.83
N LYS A 509 -19.12 7.93 -14.24
CA LYS A 509 -19.54 7.99 -15.63
C LYS A 509 -20.99 8.45 -15.70
N ASP A 510 -21.29 9.36 -16.61
CA ASP A 510 -22.66 9.85 -16.88
C ASP A 510 -23.40 10.28 -15.60
N GLY A 511 -22.70 10.96 -14.69
CA GLY A 511 -23.27 11.47 -13.44
C GLY A 511 -23.44 10.43 -12.33
N ALA A 512 -23.15 9.16 -12.61
CA ALA A 512 -23.26 8.05 -11.66
C ALA A 512 -21.90 7.56 -11.17
N CYS A 513 -21.88 6.88 -10.01
CA CYS A 513 -20.70 6.17 -9.52
C CYS A 513 -21.01 4.68 -9.32
N SER A 514 -20.03 3.82 -9.64
CA SER A 514 -20.12 2.36 -9.41
C SER A 514 -20.34 1.93 -7.96
N CYS A 515 -20.16 2.81 -6.98
CA CYS A 515 -20.43 2.50 -5.58
C CYS A 515 -21.92 2.59 -5.21
N GLY A 516 -22.78 3.12 -6.08
CA GLY A 516 -24.21 3.28 -5.81
C GLY A 516 -24.51 4.20 -4.64
N ASP A 517 -23.63 5.16 -4.35
CA ASP A 517 -23.69 6.07 -3.20
C ASP A 517 -23.63 5.38 -1.83
N LEU A 518 -23.24 4.11 -1.79
CA LEU A 518 -22.85 3.39 -0.58
C LEU A 518 -21.37 3.70 -0.30
N TRP A 519 -21.11 4.94 0.18
CA TRP A 519 -19.77 5.49 0.40
C TRP A 519 -19.05 4.97 1.63
#